data_AF-A0A1Y4FNE8-F1
#
_entry.id   AF-A0A1Y4FNE8-F1
#
_cell.length_a   1.000
_cell.length_b   1.000
_cell.length_c   1.000
_cell.angle_alpha   90.00
_cell.angle_beta   90.00
_cell.angle_gamma   90.00
#
_symmetry.space_group_name_H-M   'P 1'
#
loop_
_entity.id
_entity.type
_entity.pdbx_description
1 polymer ?
#
loop_
_entity_poly.entity_id
_entity_poly.type
_entity_poly.pdbx_seq_one_letter_code
_entity_poly.pdbx_strand_id
1 'polypeptide(L)'
;MIIPILYMLFILAYAVVPFLYKSKCPAMLQFYLRMVWSRSFRRCYTLAMLASLMVFHFYHLNVFGNVYELVCSSLVCVALYSHKNTERAFDFLQRKRCFFWVAMAAMILIFVPHTLPLGITVATVVFGAVFYPPQTVRAAPSDKLKEYLESPQSIVEDYYRWQ
;
A
#
# COMPACT_ATOMS: atom_id res chain seq x y z
N MET A 1 2.63 -7.55 -28.42
CA MET A 1 2.63 -6.11 -28.06
C MET A 1 1.68 -5.75 -26.91
N ILE A 2 0.72 -6.60 -26.53
CA ILE A 2 -0.25 -6.29 -25.46
C ILE A 2 0.42 -6.21 -24.08
N ILE A 3 1.32 -7.14 -23.74
CA ILE A 3 1.93 -7.21 -22.39
C ILE A 3 2.76 -5.96 -22.03
N PRO A 4 3.63 -5.41 -22.90
CA PRO A 4 4.32 -4.15 -22.63
C PRO A 4 3.36 -2.96 -22.42
N ILE A 5 2.25 -2.91 -23.15
CA ILE A 5 1.23 -1.86 -22.98
C ILE A 5 0.58 -1.98 -21.59
N LEU A 6 0.19 -3.20 -21.20
CA LEU A 6 -0.36 -3.46 -19.87
C LEU A 6 0.64 -3.14 -18.75
N TYR A 7 1.93 -3.43 -18.96
CA TYR A 7 3.00 -3.09 -18.02
C TYR A 7 3.10 -1.58 -17.80
N MET A 8 3.14 -0.79 -18.88
CA MET A 8 3.20 0.67 -18.78
C MET A 8 1.93 1.24 -18.15
N LEU A 9 0.75 0.73 -18.52
CA LEU A 9 -0.52 1.14 -17.95
C LEU A 9 -0.61 0.81 -16.46
N PHE A 10 -0.07 -0.33 -16.03
CA PHE A 10 -0.03 -0.73 -14.64
C PHE A 10 0.84 0.23 -13.81
N ILE A 11 2.02 0.61 -14.31
CA ILE A 11 2.87 1.62 -13.66
C ILE A 11 2.15 2.97 -13.61
N LEU A 12 1.49 3.37 -14.69
CA LEU A 12 0.72 4.62 -14.74
C LEU A 12 -0.44 4.63 -13.74
N ALA A 13 -1.08 3.48 -13.48
CA ALA A 13 -2.15 3.37 -12.49
C ALA A 13 -1.65 3.74 -11.07
N TYR A 14 -0.39 3.47 -10.73
CA TYR A 14 0.20 3.91 -9.45
C TYR A 14 0.32 5.44 -9.35
N ALA A 15 0.45 6.15 -10.47
CA ALA A 15 0.49 7.61 -10.46
C ALA A 15 -0.86 8.23 -10.06
N VAL A 16 -1.96 7.48 -10.15
CA VAL A 16 -3.30 7.93 -9.72
C VAL A 16 -3.48 7.82 -8.20
N VAL A 17 -2.73 6.92 -7.54
CA VAL A 17 -2.87 6.61 -6.12
C VAL A 17 -2.68 7.84 -5.19
N PRO A 18 -1.69 8.73 -5.40
CA PRO A 18 -1.54 9.96 -4.62
C PRO A 18 -2.76 10.89 -4.66
N PHE A 19 -3.56 10.91 -5.74
CA PHE A 19 -4.74 11.77 -5.83
C PHE A 19 -5.87 11.33 -4.88
N LEU A 20 -5.83 10.08 -4.42
CA LEU A 20 -6.76 9.56 -3.42
C LEU A 20 -6.32 9.90 -1.98
N TYR A 21 -5.08 10.37 -1.79
CA TYR A 21 -4.54 10.73 -0.48
C TYR A 21 -5.37 11.84 0.16
N LYS A 22 -5.82 11.62 1.40
CA LYS A 22 -6.66 12.55 2.17
C LYS A 22 -7.94 13.01 1.46
N SER A 23 -8.35 12.32 0.38
CA SER A 23 -9.58 12.65 -0.32
C SER A 23 -10.78 12.44 0.60
N LYS A 24 -11.66 13.45 0.63
CA LYS A 24 -12.91 13.45 1.40
C LYS A 24 -14.13 13.04 0.55
N CYS A 25 -13.90 12.46 -0.63
CA CYS A 25 -14.99 11.96 -1.48
C CYS A 25 -15.76 10.84 -0.75
N PRO A 26 -17.08 10.72 -0.94
CA PRO A 26 -17.91 9.74 -0.24
C PRO A 26 -17.39 8.30 -0.33
N ALA A 27 -16.87 7.89 -1.50
CA ALA A 27 -16.29 6.57 -1.71
C ALA A 27 -15.04 6.32 -0.83
N MET A 28 -14.15 7.30 -0.70
CA MET A 28 -12.94 7.19 0.12
C MET A 28 -13.28 7.18 1.62
N LEU A 29 -14.28 7.95 2.04
CA LEU A 29 -14.77 7.92 3.43
C LEU A 29 -15.32 6.55 3.80
N GLN A 30 -16.12 5.93 2.92
CA GLN A 30 -16.59 4.55 3.11
C GLN A 30 -15.43 3.54 3.15
N PHE A 31 -14.41 3.74 2.32
CA PHE A 31 -13.21 2.91 2.35
C PHE A 31 -12.49 3.00 3.71
N TYR A 32 -12.25 4.21 4.22
CA TYR A 32 -11.60 4.41 5.52
C TYR A 32 -12.41 3.78 6.67
N LEU A 33 -13.73 3.99 6.69
CA LEU A 33 -14.62 3.39 7.69
C LEU A 33 -14.56 1.86 7.66
N ARG A 34 -14.60 1.23 6.48
CA ARG A 34 -14.49 -0.22 6.33
C ARG A 34 -13.14 -0.76 6.79
N MET A 35 -12.05 -0.04 6.52
CA MET A 35 -10.70 -0.40 6.98
C MET A 35 -10.60 -0.39 8.51
N VAL A 36 -11.23 0.58 9.17
CA VAL A 36 -11.24 0.66 10.64
C VAL A 36 -12.10 -0.45 11.25
N TRP A 37 -13.32 -0.63 10.75
CA TRP A 37 -14.31 -1.54 11.34
C TRP A 37 -14.02 -3.02 11.08
N SER A 38 -13.58 -3.38 9.87
CA SER A 38 -13.51 -4.79 9.46
C SER A 38 -12.09 -5.31 9.32
N ARG A 39 -11.73 -6.27 10.18
CA ARG A 39 -10.46 -7.01 10.06
C ARG A 39 -10.39 -7.81 8.75
N SER A 40 -11.51 -8.39 8.31
CA SER A 40 -11.58 -9.13 7.05
C SER A 40 -11.34 -8.22 5.85
N PHE A 41 -11.83 -6.97 5.90
CA PHE A 41 -11.59 -5.98 4.86
C PHE A 41 -10.10 -5.58 4.80
N ARG A 42 -9.45 -5.37 5.95
CA ARG A 42 -8.00 -5.15 6.01
C ARG A 42 -7.20 -6.31 5.41
N ARG A 43 -7.60 -7.55 5.71
CA ARG A 43 -6.96 -8.74 5.12
C ARG A 43 -7.16 -8.80 3.61
N CYS A 44 -8.37 -8.54 3.13
CA CYS A 44 -8.67 -8.44 1.70
C CYS A 44 -7.82 -7.36 1.03
N TYR A 45 -7.71 -6.18 1.64
CA TYR A 45 -6.85 -5.09 1.15
C TYR A 45 -5.39 -5.53 1.00
N THR A 46 -4.81 -6.17 2.03
CA THR A 46 -3.42 -6.66 1.95
C THR A 46 -3.23 -7.74 0.88
N LEU A 47 -4.23 -8.62 0.69
CA LEU A 47 -4.19 -9.65 -0.34
C LEU A 47 -4.35 -9.06 -1.74
N ALA A 48 -5.20 -8.05 -1.92
CA ALA A 48 -5.37 -7.35 -3.19
C ALA A 48 -4.09 -6.59 -3.58
N MET A 49 -3.44 -5.94 -2.61
CA MET A 49 -2.13 -5.32 -2.80
C MET A 49 -1.04 -6.35 -3.16
N LEU A 50 -1.03 -7.51 -2.51
CA LEU A 50 -0.09 -8.58 -2.86
C LEU A 50 -0.39 -9.16 -4.25
N ALA A 51 -1.67 -9.35 -4.59
CA ALA A 51 -2.08 -9.83 -5.90
C ALA A 51 -1.69 -8.84 -7.01
N SER A 52 -1.81 -7.53 -6.78
CA SER A 52 -1.34 -6.53 -7.75
C SER A 52 0.18 -6.61 -7.95
N LEU A 53 0.96 -6.84 -6.89
CA LEU A 53 2.41 -7.10 -7.01
C LEU A 53 2.71 -8.38 -7.81
N MET A 54 1.94 -9.45 -7.64
CA MET A 54 2.10 -10.67 -8.43
C MET A 54 1.80 -10.44 -9.92
N VAL A 55 0.76 -9.65 -10.23
CA VAL A 55 0.46 -9.25 -11.62
C VAL A 55 1.60 -8.43 -12.21
N PHE A 56 2.18 -7.52 -11.43
CA PHE A 56 3.36 -6.77 -11.83
C PHE A 56 4.57 -7.66 -12.10
N HIS A 57 4.86 -8.63 -11.22
CA HIS A 57 5.93 -9.63 -11.43
C HIS A 57 5.74 -10.39 -12.72
N PHE A 58 4.51 -10.83 -13.00
CA PHE A 58 4.17 -11.51 -14.23
C PHE A 58 4.45 -10.62 -15.46
N TYR A 59 4.00 -9.37 -15.47
CA TYR A 59 4.26 -8.46 -16.59
C TYR A 59 5.75 -8.17 -16.75
N HIS A 60 6.47 -7.88 -15.66
CA HIS A 60 7.89 -7.59 -15.70
C HIS A 60 8.69 -8.76 -16.26
N LEU A 61 8.41 -9.99 -15.81
CA LEU A 61 9.07 -11.19 -16.29
C LEU A 61 8.83 -11.43 -17.78
N ASN A 62 7.62 -11.19 -18.28
CA ASN A 62 7.31 -11.32 -19.71
C ASN A 62 7.95 -10.25 -20.59
N VAL A 63 8.27 -9.06 -20.05
CA VAL A 63 8.88 -7.96 -20.80
C VAL A 63 10.41 -8.07 -20.82
N PHE A 64 11.03 -8.31 -19.66
CA PHE A 64 12.49 -8.30 -19.51
C PHE A 64 13.12 -9.70 -19.55
N GLY A 65 12.36 -10.75 -19.25
CA GLY A 65 12.85 -12.14 -19.24
C GLY A 65 13.86 -12.45 -18.13
N ASN A 66 14.18 -11.49 -17.25
CA ASN A 66 15.21 -11.64 -16.22
C ASN A 66 14.59 -11.98 -14.85
N VAL A 67 14.82 -13.21 -14.40
CA VAL A 67 14.32 -13.70 -13.10
C VAL A 67 15.12 -13.09 -11.93
N TYR A 68 16.40 -12.79 -12.12
CA TYR A 68 17.31 -12.38 -11.03
C TYR A 68 16.90 -11.04 -10.41
N GLU A 69 16.40 -10.10 -11.21
CA GLU A 69 15.89 -8.80 -10.75
C GLU A 69 14.63 -8.96 -9.86
N LEU A 70 13.88 -10.04 -10.06
CA LEU A 70 12.66 -10.32 -9.31
C LEU A 70 12.92 -10.97 -7.96
N VAL A 71 14.04 -11.68 -7.77
CA VAL A 71 14.29 -12.51 -6.58
C VAL A 71 14.09 -11.72 -5.28
N CYS A 72 14.72 -10.55 -5.17
CA CYS A 72 14.61 -9.71 -3.98
C CYS A 72 13.16 -9.25 -3.75
N SER A 73 12.47 -8.88 -4.82
CA SER A 73 11.09 -8.43 -4.78
C SER A 73 10.11 -9.57 -4.41
N SER A 74 10.32 -10.78 -4.94
CA SER A 74 9.54 -11.97 -4.60
C SER A 74 9.73 -12.38 -3.15
N LEU A 75 10.94 -12.26 -2.59
CA LEU A 75 11.18 -12.50 -1.15
C LEU A 75 10.35 -11.54 -0.28
N VAL A 76 10.27 -10.26 -0.66
CA VAL A 76 9.41 -9.28 0.02
C VAL A 76 7.94 -9.66 -0.10
N CYS A 77 7.47 -10.09 -1.28
CA CYS A 77 6.10 -10.56 -1.47
C CYS A 77 5.76 -11.77 -0.58
N VAL A 78 6.68 -12.73 -0.44
CA VAL A 78 6.51 -13.88 0.47
C VAL A 78 6.43 -13.40 1.93
N ALA A 79 7.27 -12.45 2.33
CA ALA A 79 7.19 -11.86 3.67
C ALA A 79 5.83 -11.18 3.92
N LEU A 80 5.27 -10.50 2.91
CA LEU A 80 3.98 -9.81 2.94
C LEU A 80 2.75 -10.74 2.83
N TYR A 81 2.94 -12.00 2.44
CA TYR A 81 1.85 -12.99 2.40
C TYR A 81 1.24 -13.20 3.80
N SER A 82 2.07 -13.14 4.84
CA SER A 82 1.60 -13.19 6.21
C SER A 82 0.97 -11.86 6.60
N HIS A 83 -0.34 -11.85 6.83
CA HIS A 83 -1.07 -10.66 7.31
C HIS A 83 -0.42 -10.02 8.54
N LYS A 84 0.10 -10.83 9.47
CA LYS A 84 0.77 -10.35 10.68
C LYS A 84 2.06 -9.59 10.37
N ASN A 85 2.81 -10.04 9.36
CA ASN A 85 4.03 -9.37 8.93
C ASN A 85 3.71 -8.07 8.20
N THR A 86 2.68 -8.07 7.36
CA THR A 86 2.23 -6.88 6.63
C THR A 86 1.71 -5.80 7.57
N GLU A 87 0.92 -6.17 8.58
CA GLU A 87 0.51 -5.24 9.63
C GLU A 87 1.71 -4.63 10.36
N ARG A 88 2.68 -5.46 10.77
CA ARG A 88 3.92 -4.97 11.41
C ARG A 88 4.74 -4.05 10.49
N ALA A 89 4.81 -4.37 9.20
CA ALA A 89 5.52 -3.55 8.22
C ALA A 89 4.83 -2.19 8.08
N PHE A 90 3.50 -2.15 7.98
CA PHE A 90 2.75 -0.90 7.95
C PHE A 90 2.92 -0.09 9.23
N ASP A 91 2.85 -0.74 10.40
CA ASP A 91 3.05 -0.08 11.69
C ASP A 91 4.47 0.49 11.86
N PHE A 92 5.47 -0.17 11.28
CA PHE A 92 6.84 0.33 11.22
C PHE A 92 6.97 1.51 10.25
N LEU A 93 6.39 1.40 9.04
CA LEU A 93 6.39 2.46 8.03
C LEU A 93 5.66 3.71 8.51
N GLN A 94 4.58 3.56 9.27
CA GLN A 94 3.79 4.69 9.78
C GLN A 94 4.52 5.50 10.87
N ARG A 95 5.72 5.12 11.32
CA ARG A 95 6.57 6.06 12.08
C ARG A 95 7.10 7.14 11.16
N LYS A 96 6.86 8.42 11.49
CA LYS A 96 7.20 9.58 10.62
C LYS A 96 8.59 9.50 9.98
N ARG A 97 9.62 9.16 10.76
CA ARG A 97 11.00 9.07 10.27
C ARG A 97 11.20 7.89 9.30
N CYS A 98 10.62 6.73 9.62
CA CYS A 98 10.78 5.52 8.80
C CYS A 98 10.09 5.67 7.45
N PHE A 99 8.89 6.26 7.41
CA PHE A 99 8.17 6.52 6.16
C PHE A 99 9.03 7.27 5.15
N PHE A 100 9.63 8.39 5.58
CA PHE A 100 10.42 9.25 4.72
C PHE A 100 11.65 8.52 4.15
N TRP A 101 12.41 7.82 5.00
CA TRP A 101 13.58 7.07 4.56
C TRP A 101 13.24 5.93 3.60
N VAL A 102 12.17 5.18 3.88
CA VAL A 102 11.74 4.07 3.01
C VAL A 102 11.20 4.58 1.68
N ALA A 103 10.43 5.68 1.68
CA ALA A 103 9.95 6.31 0.46
C ALA A 103 11.10 6.84 -0.40
N MET A 104 12.11 7.47 0.21
CA MET A 104 13.30 7.94 -0.49
C MET A 104 14.11 6.77 -1.08
N ALA A 105 14.27 5.68 -0.33
CA ALA A 105 14.89 4.45 -0.83
C ALA A 105 14.11 3.86 -2.01
N ALA A 106 12.78 3.81 -1.95
CA ALA A 106 11.94 3.35 -3.06
C ALA A 106 12.17 4.18 -4.32
N MET A 107 12.20 5.51 -4.20
CA MET A 107 12.48 6.40 -5.33
C MET A 107 13.84 6.12 -5.96
N ILE A 108 14.90 5.99 -5.15
CA ILE A 108 16.25 5.66 -5.64
C ILE A 108 16.24 4.32 -6.39
N LEU A 109 15.61 3.29 -5.84
CA LEU A 109 15.52 1.95 -6.44
C LEU A 109 14.76 1.92 -7.78
N ILE A 110 13.79 2.82 -7.98
CA ILE A 110 13.06 2.93 -9.25
C ILE A 110 13.96 3.50 -10.36
N PHE A 111 14.89 4.41 -10.03
CA PHE A 111 15.82 5.01 -11.00
C PHE A 111 17.04 4.14 -11.30
N VAL A 112 17.38 3.19 -10.43
CA VAL A 112 18.50 2.28 -10.64
C VAL A 112 18.09 1.13 -11.57
N PRO A 113 18.79 0.91 -12.70
CA PRO A 113 18.52 -0.21 -13.60
C PRO A 113 18.69 -1.53 -12.84
N HIS A 114 17.88 -2.53 -13.18
CA HIS A 114 17.82 -3.85 -12.53
C HIS A 114 17.20 -3.91 -11.13
N THR A 115 16.94 -2.78 -10.45
CA THR A 115 16.24 -2.76 -9.15
C THR A 115 14.80 -2.26 -9.22
N LEU A 116 14.32 -1.96 -10.43
CA LEU A 116 12.96 -1.45 -10.64
C LEU A 116 11.88 -2.33 -9.99
N PRO A 117 11.90 -3.68 -10.08
CA PRO A 117 10.87 -4.50 -9.45
C PRO A 117 10.83 -4.36 -7.94
N LEU A 118 12.01 -4.27 -7.31
CA LEU A 118 12.14 -4.02 -5.88
C LEU A 118 11.63 -2.62 -5.54
N GLY A 119 12.02 -1.60 -6.31
CA GLY A 119 11.55 -0.23 -6.13
C GLY A 119 10.03 -0.10 -6.17
N ILE A 120 9.39 -0.70 -7.18
CA ILE A 120 7.93 -0.76 -7.30
C ILE A 120 7.32 -1.50 -6.11
N THR A 121 7.92 -2.61 -5.66
CA THR A 121 7.42 -3.35 -4.49
C THR A 121 7.45 -2.52 -3.22
N VAL A 122 8.57 -1.85 -2.95
CA VAL A 122 8.70 -0.97 -1.78
C VAL A 122 7.73 0.21 -1.91
N ALA A 123 7.59 0.81 -3.09
CA ALA A 123 6.61 1.87 -3.34
C ALA A 123 5.17 1.42 -3.08
N THR A 124 4.79 0.22 -3.56
CA THR A 124 3.46 -0.36 -3.28
C THR A 124 3.26 -0.57 -1.78
N VAL A 125 4.28 -1.00 -1.03
CA VAL A 125 4.20 -1.13 0.44
C VAL A 125 4.05 0.21 1.12
N VAL A 126 4.76 1.24 0.65
CA VAL A 126 4.64 2.62 1.13
C VAL A 126 3.22 3.14 0.89
N PHE A 127 2.68 3.01 -0.33
CA PHE A 127 1.29 3.38 -0.62
C PHE A 127 0.31 2.54 0.21
N GLY A 128 0.58 1.24 0.36
CA GLY A 128 -0.14 0.33 1.23
C GLY A 128 -0.28 0.89 2.64
N ALA A 129 0.84 1.31 3.23
CA ALA A 129 0.90 1.90 4.56
C ALA A 129 0.16 3.25 4.66
N VAL A 130 0.18 4.07 3.61
CA VAL A 130 -0.56 5.35 3.55
C VAL A 130 -2.06 5.13 3.71
N PHE A 131 -2.61 4.14 3.00
CA PHE A 131 -4.04 3.84 3.03
C PHE A 131 -4.43 2.84 4.12
N TYR A 132 -3.49 2.35 4.92
CA TYR A 132 -3.76 1.45 6.03
C TYR A 132 -4.04 2.21 7.34
N PRO A 133 -5.01 1.81 8.17
CA PRO A 133 -5.33 2.55 9.39
C PRO A 133 -4.25 2.31 10.46
N PRO A 134 -3.80 3.36 11.18
CA PRO A 134 -2.84 3.21 12.26
C PRO A 134 -3.42 2.42 13.43
N GLN A 135 -2.53 1.84 14.26
CA GLN A 135 -2.94 1.07 15.46
C GLN A 135 -3.89 1.85 16.36
N THR A 136 -3.66 3.16 16.53
CA THR A 136 -4.48 4.05 17.36
C THR A 136 -5.93 4.11 16.91
N VAL A 137 -6.17 4.12 15.59
CA VAL A 137 -7.52 4.16 15.01
C VAL A 137 -8.13 2.76 14.98
N ARG A 138 -7.33 1.72 14.74
CA ARG A 138 -7.80 0.31 14.79
C ARG A 138 -8.24 -0.13 16.19
N ALA A 139 -7.61 0.40 17.23
CA ALA A 139 -7.92 0.12 18.62
C ALA A 139 -8.88 1.16 19.25
N ALA A 140 -9.49 2.02 18.43
CA ALA A 140 -10.41 3.04 18.92
C ALA A 140 -11.61 2.40 19.64
N PRO A 141 -12.09 3.00 20.75
CA PRO A 141 -13.26 2.51 21.46
C PRO A 141 -14.52 2.62 20.59
N SER A 142 -15.54 1.80 20.90
CA SER A 142 -16.79 1.77 20.12
C SER A 142 -17.47 3.13 20.01
N ASP A 143 -17.33 3.99 21.02
CA ASP A 143 -17.97 5.31 21.01
C ASP A 143 -17.35 6.25 19.98
N LYS A 144 -16.02 6.24 19.88
CA LYS A 144 -15.29 6.99 18.84
C LYS A 144 -15.59 6.46 17.44
N LEU A 145 -15.84 5.16 17.33
CA LEU A 145 -16.21 4.54 16.06
C LEU A 145 -17.64 4.92 15.61
N LYS A 146 -18.57 5.12 16.56
CA LYS A 146 -19.90 5.70 16.28
C LYS A 146 -19.80 7.15 15.85
N GLU A 147 -18.93 7.94 16.49
CA GLU A 147 -18.65 9.33 16.09
C GLU A 147 -18.17 9.41 14.63
N TYR A 148 -17.33 8.48 14.18
CA TYR A 148 -16.93 8.41 12.76
C TYR A 148 -18.08 8.07 11.81
N LEU A 149 -19.13 7.37 12.27
CA LEU A 149 -20.31 7.09 11.45
C LEU A 149 -21.21 8.33 11.34
N GLU A 150 -21.33 9.10 12.42
CA GLU A 150 -22.11 10.35 12.45
C GLU A 150 -21.40 11.48 11.68
N SER A 151 -20.07 11.57 11.80
CA SER A 151 -19.24 12.53 11.08
C SER A 151 -18.08 11.83 10.36
N PRO A 152 -18.31 11.26 9.17
CA PRO A 152 -17.28 10.55 8.41
C PRO A 152 -16.07 11.40 8.03
N GLN A 153 -16.17 12.73 8.06
CA GLN A 153 -15.06 13.60 7.70
C GLN A 153 -13.98 13.67 8.79
N SER A 154 -14.34 13.47 10.07
CA SER A 154 -13.40 13.55 11.20
C SER A 154 -12.39 12.40 11.19
N ILE A 155 -12.76 11.25 10.61
CA ILE A 155 -11.89 10.07 10.51
C ILE A 155 -10.60 10.39 9.76
N VAL A 156 -10.64 11.27 8.74
CA VAL A 156 -9.50 11.53 7.85
C VAL A 156 -8.34 12.16 8.63
N GLU A 157 -8.64 13.04 9.58
CA GLU A 157 -7.60 13.69 10.38
C GLU A 157 -6.90 12.69 11.31
N ASP A 158 -7.68 11.85 11.98
CA ASP A 158 -7.17 10.80 12.87
C ASP A 158 -6.43 9.70 12.09
N TYR A 159 -6.87 9.37 10.87
CA TYR A 159 -6.28 8.34 10.02
C TYR A 159 -4.82 8.64 9.65
N TYR A 160 -4.53 9.91 9.40
CA TYR A 160 -3.19 10.38 9.00
C TYR A 160 -2.39 10.98 10.16
N ARG A 161 -2.89 10.85 11.40
CA ARG A 161 -2.18 11.29 12.61
C ARG A 161 -1.17 10.23 13.06
N TRP A 162 -0.07 10.16 12.33
CA TRP A 162 1.04 9.26 12.61
C TRP A 162 1.93 9.77 13.76
N GLN A 163 2.41 8.85 14.60
CA GLN A 163 3.35 9.13 15.70
C GLN A 163 4.80 9.17 15.18
#